data_AF-A0A2E8FL50-F1
#
_entry.id   AF-A0A2E8FL50-F1
#
_cell.length_a   1.000
_cell.length_b   1.000
_cell.length_c   1.000
_cell.angle_alpha   90.00
_cell.angle_beta   90.00
_cell.angle_gamma   90.00
#
_symmetry.space_group_name_H-M   'P 1'
#
loop_
_entity.id
_entity.type
_entity.pdbx_description
1 polymer ?
#
loop_
_entity_poly.entity_id
_entity_poly.type
_entity_poly.pdbx_seq_one_letter_code
_entity_poly.pdbx_strand_id
1 'polypeptide(L)'
;MKRRLSALLVPVVLLIPAGLLLATAAAPSHKLGRAKTLPKGTAPKIAARLNATGFQIAGPKGPVCTIWLVKDIPIRDKFKPSLSVKYPFMPGQLVGLLQVQDKTGYTDFRGQEMKPGVYTLRYGQQPEDGNHVGTSDLADFLLGIPAARDTDPKPISGFDDLSEKSAGASGSTHPAIFSMLPAEKPIKAATISHDKDHDFWILNVSTPARAKTRATKLSLRFIAIGRTPE
;
A
#
# COMPACT_ATOMS: atom_id res chain seq x y z
N MET A 1 74.53 -11.73 -55.10
CA MET A 1 75.09 -11.95 -53.74
C MET A 1 74.05 -11.55 -52.69
N LYS A 2 73.96 -12.33 -51.61
CA LYS A 2 72.85 -12.52 -50.65
C LYS A 2 72.16 -11.24 -50.16
N ARG A 3 70.83 -11.13 -50.34
CA ARG A 3 69.95 -10.17 -49.63
C ARG A 3 69.62 -10.72 -48.25
N ARG A 4 69.96 -9.98 -47.18
CA ARG A 4 69.50 -10.26 -45.81
C ARG A 4 68.22 -9.46 -45.55
N LEU A 5 67.14 -10.15 -45.19
CA LEU A 5 65.94 -9.53 -44.64
C LEU A 5 66.20 -9.21 -43.16
N SER A 6 65.98 -7.95 -42.77
CA SER A 6 65.83 -7.55 -41.37
C SER A 6 64.34 -7.28 -41.14
N ALA A 7 63.69 -8.12 -40.33
CA ALA A 7 62.30 -7.92 -39.91
C ALA A 7 62.25 -6.89 -38.78
N LEU A 8 61.55 -5.78 -39.01
CA LEU A 8 61.23 -4.79 -37.99
C LEU A 8 59.95 -5.26 -37.26
N LEU A 9 60.05 -5.60 -35.96
CA LEU A 9 58.87 -5.81 -35.12
C LEU A 9 58.22 -4.46 -34.80
N VAL A 10 56.96 -4.28 -35.20
CA VAL A 10 56.10 -3.19 -34.74
C VAL A 10 55.29 -3.71 -33.55
N PRO A 11 55.32 -3.07 -32.37
CA PRO A 11 54.46 -3.45 -31.27
C PRO A 11 53.03 -2.95 -31.56
N VAL A 12 52.09 -3.89 -31.74
CA VAL A 12 50.66 -3.60 -31.80
C VAL A 12 50.19 -3.28 -30.39
N VAL A 13 49.92 -2.00 -30.11
CA VAL A 13 49.25 -1.57 -28.89
C VAL A 13 47.76 -1.91 -29.04
N LEU A 14 47.31 -2.92 -28.31
CA LEU A 14 45.89 -3.29 -28.23
C LEU A 14 45.17 -2.32 -27.27
N LEU A 15 44.51 -1.29 -27.82
CA LEU A 15 43.60 -0.43 -27.07
C LEU A 15 42.27 -1.17 -26.86
N ILE A 16 42.05 -1.69 -25.66
CA ILE A 16 40.75 -2.23 -25.24
C ILE A 16 39.87 -1.02 -24.86
N PRO A 17 38.73 -0.77 -25.52
CA PRO A 17 37.80 0.24 -25.06
C PRO A 17 37.12 -0.26 -23.79
N ALA A 18 37.39 0.40 -22.66
CA ALA A 18 36.63 0.22 -21.43
C ALA A 18 35.19 0.72 -21.66
N GLY A 19 34.30 -0.21 -22.01
CA GLY A 19 32.87 0.06 -22.12
C GLY A 19 32.32 0.47 -20.76
N LEU A 20 32.01 1.75 -20.59
CA LEU A 20 31.31 2.27 -19.42
C LEU A 20 29.87 1.75 -19.47
N LEU A 21 29.60 0.64 -18.78
CA LEU A 21 28.25 0.15 -18.53
C LEU A 21 27.53 1.16 -17.62
N LEU A 22 26.82 2.10 -18.23
CA LEU A 22 25.83 2.92 -17.53
C LEU A 22 24.69 1.99 -17.10
N ALA A 23 24.76 1.49 -15.86
CA ALA A 23 23.62 0.90 -15.20
C ALA A 23 22.53 1.96 -15.09
N THR A 24 21.50 1.84 -15.92
CA THR A 24 20.29 2.66 -15.78
C THR A 24 19.56 2.18 -14.55
N ALA A 25 19.71 2.90 -13.43
CA ALA A 25 18.88 2.69 -12.26
C ALA A 25 17.42 2.95 -12.65
N ALA A 26 16.61 1.89 -12.78
CA ALA A 26 15.19 2.01 -13.04
C ALA A 26 14.53 2.78 -11.88
N ALA A 27 14.10 4.00 -12.16
CA ALA A 27 13.34 4.87 -11.26
C ALA A 27 11.94 4.27 -10.98
N PRO A 28 11.25 4.67 -9.88
CA PRO A 28 10.13 3.93 -9.32
C PRO A 28 9.05 3.58 -10.36
N SER A 29 8.80 2.28 -10.49
CA SER A 29 7.94 1.69 -11.52
C SER A 29 6.45 1.98 -11.32
N HIS A 30 6.00 2.26 -10.10
CA HIS A 30 4.60 2.54 -9.83
C HIS A 30 4.26 4.03 -9.87
N LYS A 31 3.11 4.33 -10.47
CA LYS A 31 2.58 5.68 -10.66
C LYS A 31 1.21 5.80 -10.00
N LEU A 32 0.95 6.98 -9.45
CA LEU A 32 -0.33 7.32 -8.86
C LEU A 32 -1.21 8.08 -9.87
N GLY A 33 -2.38 7.52 -10.16
CA GLY A 33 -3.44 8.11 -10.97
C GLY A 33 -4.75 8.27 -10.18
N ARG A 34 -5.83 8.59 -10.90
CA ARG A 34 -7.17 8.76 -10.33
C ARG A 34 -8.19 7.87 -11.03
N ALA A 35 -9.01 7.19 -10.25
CA ALA A 35 -10.25 6.57 -10.74
C ALA A 35 -11.42 7.54 -10.55
N LYS A 36 -12.40 7.51 -11.46
CA LYS A 36 -13.56 8.43 -11.44
C LYS A 36 -14.86 7.76 -10.95
N THR A 37 -14.89 6.44 -10.87
CA THR A 37 -16.06 5.65 -10.48
C THR A 37 -15.68 4.65 -9.41
N LEU A 38 -16.65 4.26 -8.58
CA LEU A 38 -16.50 3.13 -7.68
C LEU A 38 -16.54 1.81 -8.47
N PRO A 39 -15.86 0.75 -8.00
CA PRO A 39 -15.88 -0.52 -8.67
C PRO A 39 -17.25 -1.20 -8.52
N LYS A 40 -17.62 -2.01 -9.52
CA LYS A 40 -18.80 -2.89 -9.44
C LYS A 40 -18.64 -3.85 -8.25
N GLY A 41 -19.76 -4.26 -7.64
CA GLY A 41 -19.76 -5.12 -6.45
C GLY A 41 -19.59 -4.38 -5.13
N THR A 42 -19.48 -3.04 -5.14
CA THR A 42 -19.55 -2.24 -3.92
C THR A 42 -20.98 -2.16 -3.41
N ALA A 43 -21.24 -2.62 -2.18
CA ALA A 43 -22.57 -2.55 -1.58
C ALA A 43 -23.09 -1.09 -1.47
N PRO A 44 -24.39 -0.81 -1.70
CA PRO A 44 -24.91 0.57 -1.71
C PRO A 44 -24.64 1.36 -0.43
N LYS A 45 -24.77 0.72 0.75
CA LYS A 45 -24.49 1.37 2.04
C LYS A 45 -23.02 1.75 2.21
N ILE A 46 -22.10 0.93 1.69
CA ILE A 46 -20.66 1.23 1.66
C ILE A 46 -20.38 2.36 0.66
N ALA A 47 -20.90 2.23 -0.57
CA ALA A 47 -20.73 3.22 -1.64
C ALA A 47 -21.16 4.63 -1.22
N ALA A 48 -22.26 4.75 -0.47
CA ALA A 48 -22.74 6.03 0.05
C ALA A 48 -21.71 6.78 0.91
N ARG A 49 -20.80 6.04 1.58
CA ARG A 49 -19.76 6.59 2.47
C ARG A 49 -18.48 6.99 1.74
N LEU A 50 -18.22 6.45 0.55
CA LEU A 50 -16.92 6.56 -0.14
C LEU A 50 -16.86 7.74 -1.10
N ASN A 51 -15.70 8.38 -1.21
CA ASN A 51 -15.45 9.34 -2.29
C ASN A 51 -15.70 8.67 -3.65
N ALA A 52 -16.29 9.42 -4.59
CA ALA A 52 -16.52 8.92 -5.94
C ALA A 52 -15.20 8.69 -6.71
N THR A 53 -14.15 9.45 -6.36
CA THR A 53 -12.83 9.34 -6.97
C THR A 53 -11.87 8.55 -6.10
N GLY A 54 -11.06 7.71 -6.73
CA GLY A 54 -10.08 6.82 -6.08
C GLY A 54 -8.65 7.12 -6.50
N PHE A 55 -7.70 6.56 -5.75
CA PHE A 55 -6.25 6.58 -5.99
C PHE A 55 -5.87 5.29 -6.71
N GLN A 56 -5.61 5.36 -8.01
CA GLN A 56 -5.20 4.19 -8.78
C GLN A 56 -3.68 4.09 -8.77
N ILE A 57 -3.15 2.94 -8.37
CA ILE A 57 -1.72 2.65 -8.41
C ILE A 57 -1.49 1.73 -9.61
N ALA A 58 -0.66 2.16 -10.55
CA ALA A 58 -0.31 1.40 -11.75
C ALA A 58 1.18 1.06 -11.74
N GLY A 59 1.53 -0.18 -12.03
CA GLY A 59 2.90 -0.64 -12.25
C GLY A 59 3.26 -0.66 -13.75
N PRO A 60 4.40 -1.27 -14.12
CA PRO A 60 4.86 -1.34 -15.52
C PRO A 60 3.88 -2.01 -16.46
N LYS A 61 3.16 -3.04 -15.98
CA LYS A 61 2.23 -3.86 -16.75
C LYS A 61 0.80 -3.30 -16.75
N GLY A 62 0.55 -2.15 -16.11
CA GLY A 62 -0.76 -1.51 -16.04
C GLY A 62 -1.29 -1.31 -14.61
N PRO A 63 -2.60 -1.04 -14.45
CA PRO A 63 -3.23 -0.85 -13.15
C PRO A 63 -3.05 -2.07 -12.22
N VAL A 64 -2.62 -1.83 -10.98
CA VAL A 64 -2.38 -2.88 -9.97
C VAL A 64 -3.51 -2.90 -8.96
N CYS A 65 -3.80 -1.74 -8.36
CA CYS A 65 -4.92 -1.60 -7.44
C CYS A 65 -5.48 -0.18 -7.46
N THR A 66 -6.67 0.00 -6.89
CA THR A 66 -7.28 1.32 -6.70
C THR A 66 -7.88 1.44 -5.31
N ILE A 67 -7.66 2.56 -4.64
CA ILE A 67 -8.15 2.82 -3.27
C ILE A 67 -9.14 3.99 -3.27
N TRP A 68 -10.31 3.83 -2.65
CA TRP A 68 -11.26 4.91 -2.36
C TRP A 68 -11.35 5.11 -0.85
N LEU A 69 -11.26 6.35 -0.39
CA LEU A 69 -11.39 6.68 1.03
C LEU A 69 -12.81 7.14 1.35
N VAL A 70 -13.25 6.92 2.59
CA VAL A 70 -14.48 7.50 3.12
C VAL A 70 -14.45 9.03 3.01
N LYS A 71 -15.56 9.65 2.58
CA LYS A 71 -15.66 11.10 2.27
C LYS A 71 -15.32 12.00 3.45
N ASP A 72 -15.73 11.57 4.64
CA ASP A 72 -15.60 12.30 5.89
C ASP A 72 -15.40 11.28 7.01
N ILE A 73 -14.14 11.00 7.33
CA ILE A 73 -13.78 9.91 8.24
C ILE A 73 -14.02 10.35 9.69
N PRO A 74 -14.89 9.68 10.46
CA PRO A 74 -15.04 10.00 11.87
C PRO A 74 -13.74 9.65 12.62
N ILE A 75 -13.29 10.54 13.50
CA ILE A 75 -12.08 10.35 14.30
C ILE A 75 -12.37 10.66 15.78
N ARG A 76 -11.63 10.00 16.66
CA ARG A 76 -11.68 10.21 18.11
C ARG A 76 -11.33 11.66 18.44
N ASP A 77 -12.22 12.31 19.17
CA ASP A 77 -11.98 13.66 19.67
C ASP A 77 -10.85 13.64 20.71
N LYS A 78 -10.02 14.69 20.72
CA LYS A 78 -8.86 14.86 21.62
C LYS A 78 -7.87 13.67 21.64
N PHE A 79 -7.78 12.91 20.55
CA PHE A 79 -6.80 11.83 20.42
C PHE A 79 -5.37 12.34 20.59
N LYS A 80 -4.56 11.58 21.33
CA LYS A 80 -3.12 11.80 21.48
C LYS A 80 -2.39 10.54 21.01
N PRO A 81 -1.52 10.62 19.98
CA PRO A 81 -0.71 9.49 19.56
C PRO A 81 0.16 8.94 20.70
N SER A 82 0.32 7.62 20.75
CA SER A 82 1.31 6.94 21.59
C SER A 82 2.53 6.52 20.76
N LEU A 83 3.43 5.73 21.35
CA LEU A 83 4.59 5.16 20.64
C LEU A 83 4.18 4.18 19.53
N SER A 84 3.13 3.38 19.73
CA SER A 84 2.68 2.36 18.77
C SER A 84 1.40 2.74 18.02
N VAL A 85 0.53 3.59 18.60
CA VAL A 85 -0.76 4.01 18.02
C VAL A 85 -0.70 5.47 17.58
N LYS A 86 -0.79 5.70 16.28
CA LYS A 86 -0.60 6.98 15.59
C LYS A 86 -1.91 7.56 15.06
N TYR A 87 -2.92 6.74 14.85
CA TYR A 87 -4.15 7.15 14.18
C TYR A 87 -5.35 7.29 15.13
N PRO A 88 -6.18 8.34 14.97
CA PRO A 88 -7.30 8.64 15.85
C PRO A 88 -8.56 7.80 15.53
N PHE A 89 -8.42 6.56 15.07
CA PHE A 89 -9.53 5.73 14.63
C PHE A 89 -10.09 4.86 15.75
N MET A 90 -11.26 4.27 15.50
CA MET A 90 -11.85 3.23 16.33
C MET A 90 -11.66 1.88 15.62
N PRO A 91 -11.23 0.80 16.32
CA PRO A 91 -11.12 -0.53 15.73
C PRO A 91 -12.40 -0.96 14.96
N GLY A 92 -12.21 -1.62 13.83
CA GLY A 92 -13.25 -2.10 12.90
C GLY A 92 -13.94 -1.01 12.07
N GLN A 93 -13.59 0.26 12.27
CA GLN A 93 -14.15 1.37 11.51
C GLN A 93 -13.82 1.28 10.02
N LEU A 94 -14.80 1.56 9.15
CA LEU A 94 -14.58 1.71 7.71
C LEU A 94 -13.69 2.93 7.40
N VAL A 95 -12.55 2.70 6.75
CA VAL A 95 -11.63 3.74 6.28
C VAL A 95 -11.73 3.92 4.77
N GLY A 96 -11.96 2.84 4.04
CA GLY A 96 -12.01 2.90 2.58
C GLY A 96 -12.39 1.59 1.90
N LEU A 97 -12.03 1.51 0.63
CA LEU A 97 -12.26 0.40 -0.27
C LEU A 97 -11.01 0.22 -1.13
N LEU A 98 -10.61 -1.03 -1.35
CA LEU A 98 -9.54 -1.45 -2.23
C LEU A 98 -10.14 -2.27 -3.37
N GLN A 99 -9.73 -2.00 -4.60
CA GLN A 99 -9.92 -2.91 -5.72
C GLN A 99 -8.56 -3.43 -6.17
N VAL A 100 -8.38 -4.75 -6.14
CA VAL A 100 -7.23 -5.46 -6.72
C VAL A 100 -7.57 -5.80 -8.17
N GLN A 101 -6.65 -5.48 -9.09
CA GLN A 101 -6.84 -5.74 -10.53
C GLN A 101 -6.36 -7.14 -10.92
N ASP A 102 -6.90 -7.65 -12.02
CA ASP A 102 -6.57 -8.99 -12.54
C ASP A 102 -5.10 -9.15 -12.93
N LYS A 103 -4.54 -10.34 -12.68
CA LYS A 103 -3.21 -10.78 -13.15
C LYS A 103 -2.05 -9.87 -12.70
N THR A 104 -2.15 -9.35 -11.48
CA THR A 104 -1.16 -8.43 -10.90
C THR A 104 -0.20 -9.09 -9.92
N GLY A 105 -0.52 -10.27 -9.38
CA GLY A 105 0.23 -10.87 -8.28
C GLY A 105 0.23 -10.00 -7.02
N TYR A 106 -0.84 -9.21 -6.81
CA TYR A 106 -0.94 -8.24 -5.73
C TYR A 106 -0.85 -8.91 -4.36
N THR A 107 -0.03 -8.34 -3.47
CA THR A 107 0.11 -8.82 -2.10
C THR A 107 -0.20 -7.73 -1.06
N ASP A 108 -0.64 -8.18 0.10
CA ASP A 108 -0.72 -7.36 1.30
C ASP A 108 0.67 -7.06 1.89
N PHE A 109 0.73 -6.36 3.03
CA PHE A 109 1.97 -6.02 3.74
C PHE A 109 2.80 -7.26 4.14
N ARG A 110 2.15 -8.40 4.39
CA ARG A 110 2.81 -9.66 4.79
C ARG A 110 3.28 -10.49 3.59
N GLY A 111 3.10 -9.99 2.37
CA GLY A 111 3.38 -10.76 1.15
C GLY A 111 2.33 -11.84 0.85
N GLN A 112 1.15 -11.78 1.48
CA GLN A 112 0.06 -12.69 1.17
C GLN A 112 -0.59 -12.24 -0.14
N GLU A 113 -0.62 -13.13 -1.14
CA GLU A 113 -1.32 -12.85 -2.39
C GLU A 113 -2.82 -12.66 -2.13
N MET A 114 -3.38 -11.58 -2.66
CA MET A 114 -4.83 -11.35 -2.65
C MET A 114 -5.38 -11.52 -4.06
N LYS A 115 -6.51 -12.22 -4.14
CA LYS A 115 -7.21 -12.42 -5.41
C LYS A 115 -7.69 -11.08 -5.99
N PRO A 116 -7.85 -10.98 -7.31
CA PRO A 116 -8.56 -9.85 -7.92
C PRO A 116 -9.96 -9.72 -7.35
N GLY A 117 -10.38 -8.49 -7.05
CA GLY A 117 -11.66 -8.26 -6.37
C GLY A 117 -11.75 -6.93 -5.67
N VAL A 118 -12.87 -6.76 -4.94
CA VAL A 118 -13.16 -5.55 -4.16
C VAL A 118 -13.18 -5.91 -2.68
N TYR A 119 -12.51 -5.09 -1.88
CA TYR A 119 -12.30 -5.28 -0.46
C TYR A 119 -12.63 -3.99 0.28
N THR A 120 -13.37 -4.06 1.38
CA THR A 120 -13.42 -2.94 2.32
C THR A 120 -12.11 -2.86 3.08
N LEU A 121 -11.72 -1.65 3.49
CA LEU A 121 -10.57 -1.39 4.35
C LEU A 121 -11.08 -0.96 5.72
N ARG A 122 -10.86 -1.80 6.73
CA ARG A 122 -11.24 -1.55 8.12
C ARG A 122 -10.02 -1.25 8.96
N TYR A 123 -10.08 -0.26 9.84
CA TYR A 123 -8.98 0.00 10.76
C TYR A 123 -8.87 -1.12 11.80
N GLY A 124 -7.66 -1.64 11.98
CA GLY A 124 -7.28 -2.58 13.01
C GLY A 124 -6.21 -1.98 13.92
N GLN A 125 -6.22 -2.43 15.16
CA GLN A 125 -5.15 -2.16 16.11
C GLN A 125 -4.63 -3.49 16.63
N GLN A 126 -3.32 -3.69 16.60
CA GLN A 126 -2.70 -4.90 17.08
C GLN A 126 -2.95 -5.06 18.60
N PRO A 127 -3.33 -6.26 19.08
CA PRO A 127 -3.49 -6.50 20.51
C PRO A 127 -2.16 -6.36 21.26
N GLU A 128 -2.22 -5.91 22.51
CA GLU A 128 -1.08 -5.88 23.44
C GLU A 128 -1.08 -7.16 24.30
N ASP A 129 -0.97 -8.32 23.64
CA ASP A 129 -0.88 -9.61 24.31
C ASP A 129 0.48 -10.30 24.04
N GLY A 130 0.75 -11.39 24.75
CA GLY A 130 2.03 -12.11 24.65
C GLY A 130 2.34 -12.69 23.28
N ASN A 131 1.34 -12.85 22.39
CA ASN A 131 1.52 -13.40 21.05
C ASN A 131 1.81 -12.31 19.99
N HIS A 132 1.51 -11.06 20.31
CA HIS A 132 1.61 -9.93 19.38
C HIS A 132 2.71 -8.94 19.77
N VAL A 133 3.08 -8.84 21.05
CA VAL A 133 4.17 -7.92 21.46
C VAL A 133 5.48 -8.27 20.73
N GLY A 134 6.08 -7.28 20.08
CA GLY A 134 7.37 -7.39 19.37
C GLY A 134 7.29 -7.73 17.88
N THR A 135 6.10 -7.96 17.31
CA THR A 135 5.98 -8.23 15.86
C THR A 135 6.03 -6.98 14.99
N SER A 136 5.74 -5.81 15.57
CA SER A 136 5.88 -4.49 14.93
C SER A 136 5.98 -3.40 15.99
N ASP A 137 6.71 -2.33 15.68
CA ASP A 137 6.74 -1.11 16.51
C ASP A 137 5.43 -0.32 16.44
N LEU A 138 4.63 -0.53 15.38
CA LEU A 138 3.37 0.15 15.13
C LEU A 138 2.22 -0.83 15.27
N ALA A 139 1.16 -0.40 15.96
CA ALA A 139 -0.04 -1.20 16.16
C ALA A 139 -1.12 -0.92 15.10
N ASP A 140 -1.01 0.17 14.35
CA ASP A 140 -2.03 0.59 13.38
C ASP A 140 -1.92 -0.18 12.05
N PHE A 141 -3.02 -0.76 11.60
CA PHE A 141 -3.12 -1.34 10.26
C PHE A 141 -4.53 -1.19 9.69
N LEU A 142 -4.66 -1.40 8.38
CA LEU A 142 -5.96 -1.65 7.75
C LEU A 142 -6.09 -3.14 7.47
N LEU A 143 -7.30 -3.69 7.59
CA LEU A 143 -7.65 -5.02 7.16
C LEU A 143 -8.47 -4.97 5.88
N GLY A 144 -8.08 -5.75 4.88
CA GLY A 144 -8.87 -6.02 3.70
C GLY A 144 -9.92 -7.10 4.01
N ILE A 145 -11.20 -6.81 3.80
CA ILE A 145 -12.29 -7.80 3.91
C ILE A 145 -13.00 -7.89 2.56
N PRO A 146 -13.28 -9.09 2.00
CA PRO A 146 -14.00 -9.20 0.74
C PRO A 146 -15.33 -8.43 0.82
N ALA A 147 -15.55 -7.45 -0.08
CA ALA A 147 -16.69 -6.54 0.01
C ALA A 147 -18.05 -7.25 -0.10
N ALA A 148 -18.09 -8.42 -0.75
CA ALA A 148 -19.27 -9.28 -0.80
C ALA A 148 -19.70 -9.81 0.59
N ARG A 149 -18.77 -9.83 1.57
CA ARG A 149 -19.00 -10.28 2.96
C ARG A 149 -19.01 -9.13 3.97
N ASP A 150 -18.83 -7.88 3.52
CA ASP A 150 -18.83 -6.70 4.38
C ASP A 150 -19.65 -5.56 3.74
N THR A 151 -20.94 -5.51 4.09
CA THR A 151 -21.92 -4.62 3.44
C THR A 151 -22.48 -3.52 4.35
N ASP A 152 -22.17 -3.55 5.65
CA ASP A 152 -22.61 -2.54 6.62
C ASP A 152 -21.45 -1.60 6.99
N PRO A 153 -21.53 -0.28 6.77
CA PRO A 153 -20.45 0.64 7.07
C PRO A 153 -20.18 0.84 8.58
N LYS A 154 -21.01 0.30 9.47
CA LYS A 154 -20.78 0.37 10.92
C LYS A 154 -19.45 -0.30 11.32
N PRO A 155 -18.80 0.14 12.41
CA PRO A 155 -17.63 -0.54 12.93
C PRO A 155 -17.93 -2.00 13.27
N ILE A 156 -17.00 -2.88 12.93
CA ILE A 156 -17.00 -4.28 13.35
C ILE A 156 -16.38 -4.35 14.75
N SER A 157 -17.05 -5.03 15.69
CA SER A 157 -16.60 -5.06 17.09
C SER A 157 -15.81 -6.33 17.37
N GLY A 158 -14.71 -6.19 18.12
CA GLY A 158 -13.84 -7.31 18.47
C GLY A 158 -12.73 -7.54 17.45
N PHE A 159 -11.53 -7.80 17.94
CA PHE A 159 -10.36 -8.06 17.10
C PHE A 159 -10.50 -9.37 16.33
N ASP A 160 -11.04 -10.41 16.98
CA ASP A 160 -11.14 -11.75 16.40
C ASP A 160 -12.12 -11.80 15.22
N ASP A 161 -13.34 -11.25 15.37
CA ASP A 161 -14.31 -11.18 14.25
C ASP A 161 -13.78 -10.33 13.09
N LEU A 162 -13.06 -9.24 13.39
CA LEU A 162 -12.41 -8.41 12.38
C LEU A 162 -11.32 -9.19 11.62
N SER A 163 -10.48 -9.93 12.35
CA SER A 163 -9.39 -10.73 11.80
C SER A 163 -9.89 -11.93 10.98
N GLU A 164 -10.90 -12.64 11.49
CA GLU A 164 -11.52 -13.79 10.81
C GLU A 164 -12.15 -13.38 9.47
N LYS A 165 -12.91 -12.28 9.45
CA LYS A 165 -13.49 -11.77 8.20
C LYS A 165 -12.41 -11.38 7.18
N SER A 166 -11.30 -10.83 7.65
CA SER A 166 -10.18 -10.43 6.78
C SER A 166 -9.37 -11.61 6.25
N ALA A 167 -9.24 -12.70 7.00
CA ALA A 167 -8.54 -13.90 6.55
C ALA A 167 -9.13 -14.49 5.26
N GLY A 168 -10.45 -14.31 5.06
CA GLY A 168 -11.12 -14.64 3.80
C GLY A 168 -10.64 -13.88 2.56
N ALA A 169 -9.84 -12.82 2.70
CA ALA A 169 -9.34 -12.00 1.60
C ALA A 169 -8.14 -12.62 0.87
N SER A 170 -7.23 -13.24 1.62
CA SER A 170 -6.06 -13.99 1.13
C SER A 170 -6.35 -15.50 1.01
N GLY A 171 -7.47 -15.97 1.58
CA GLY A 171 -7.76 -17.40 1.66
C GLY A 171 -6.83 -18.15 2.62
N SER A 172 -6.18 -17.42 3.53
CA SER A 172 -5.31 -17.95 4.57
C SER A 172 -6.01 -17.95 5.93
N THR A 173 -5.31 -18.37 6.99
CA THR A 173 -5.76 -18.22 8.38
C THR A 173 -5.39 -16.87 8.99
N HIS A 174 -4.69 -16.02 8.23
CA HIS A 174 -4.20 -14.73 8.68
C HIS A 174 -4.93 -13.58 7.97
N PRO A 175 -5.24 -12.48 8.67
CA PRO A 175 -5.86 -11.33 8.04
C PRO A 175 -4.97 -10.76 6.93
N ALA A 176 -5.59 -10.23 5.87
CA ALA A 176 -4.92 -9.43 4.87
C ALA A 176 -4.74 -8.01 5.41
N ILE A 177 -3.50 -7.61 5.70
CA ILE A 177 -3.22 -6.36 6.43
C ILE A 177 -2.39 -5.37 5.63
N PHE A 178 -2.58 -4.09 5.92
CA PHE A 178 -1.85 -2.96 5.34
C PHE A 178 -1.36 -2.08 6.49
N SER A 179 -0.08 -2.23 6.84
CA SER A 179 0.51 -1.47 7.96
C SER A 179 0.41 0.04 7.71
N MET A 180 -0.07 0.77 8.71
CA MET A 180 -0.18 2.22 8.66
C MET A 180 1.06 2.85 9.29
N LEU A 181 1.63 3.82 8.60
CA LEU A 181 2.87 4.49 8.99
C LEU A 181 2.58 5.87 9.57
N PRO A 182 3.38 6.40 10.51
CA PRO A 182 3.18 7.75 11.02
C PRO A 182 3.34 8.81 9.91
N ALA A 183 2.46 9.81 9.92
CA ALA A 183 2.60 11.00 9.10
C ALA A 183 3.24 12.13 9.93
N GLU A 184 4.56 12.23 9.89
CA GLU A 184 5.32 13.24 10.66
C GLU A 184 5.00 14.68 10.24
N LYS A 185 4.59 14.87 8.98
CA LYS A 185 4.23 16.17 8.41
C LYS A 185 2.89 16.07 7.69
N PRO A 186 2.09 17.15 7.67
CA PRO A 186 0.86 17.19 6.87
C PRO A 186 1.13 16.92 5.39
N ILE A 187 0.38 15.98 4.81
CA ILE A 187 0.46 15.63 3.38
C ILE A 187 -0.36 16.65 2.58
N LYS A 188 0.28 17.36 1.65
CA LYS A 188 -0.38 18.39 0.83
C LYS A 188 -1.00 17.84 -0.45
N ALA A 189 -0.30 16.89 -1.07
CA ALA A 189 -0.73 16.22 -2.30
C ALA A 189 -0.54 14.71 -2.13
N ALA A 190 -1.42 13.92 -2.73
CA ALA A 190 -1.30 12.48 -2.66
C ALA A 190 -0.14 11.99 -3.53
N THR A 191 0.64 11.05 -3.02
CA THR A 191 1.79 10.46 -3.72
C THR A 191 1.89 8.97 -3.40
N ILE A 192 2.59 8.24 -4.26
CA ILE A 192 3.10 6.90 -3.95
C ILE A 192 4.61 7.01 -3.72
N SER A 193 5.10 6.43 -2.63
CA SER A 193 6.54 6.36 -2.34
C SER A 193 7.00 4.91 -2.27
N HIS A 194 8.25 4.65 -2.67
CA HIS A 194 8.85 3.32 -2.62
C HIS A 194 9.82 3.24 -1.44
N ASP A 195 9.57 2.30 -0.54
CA ASP A 195 10.56 1.81 0.41
C ASP A 195 11.35 0.71 -0.28
N LYS A 196 12.60 1.00 -0.63
CA LYS A 196 13.46 0.08 -1.41
C LYS A 196 13.99 -1.08 -0.58
N ASP A 197 14.15 -0.89 0.73
CA ASP A 197 14.77 -1.89 1.59
C ASP A 197 13.82 -3.07 1.80
N HIS A 198 12.53 -2.77 1.87
CA HIS A 198 11.48 -3.78 2.03
C HIS A 198 10.66 -4.05 0.75
N ASP A 199 10.91 -3.27 -0.30
CA ASP A 199 10.15 -3.25 -1.55
C ASP A 199 8.64 -2.99 -1.34
N PHE A 200 8.31 -1.95 -0.58
CA PHE A 200 6.93 -1.54 -0.31
C PHE A 200 6.53 -0.29 -1.08
N TRP A 201 5.28 -0.27 -1.55
CA TRP A 201 4.67 0.93 -2.12
C TRP A 201 3.67 1.54 -1.15
N ILE A 202 4.00 2.74 -0.68
CA ILE A 202 3.28 3.43 0.38
C ILE A 202 2.42 4.53 -0.24
N LEU A 203 1.11 4.47 -0.02
CA LEU A 203 0.19 5.54 -0.38
C LEU A 203 0.25 6.62 0.70
N ASN A 204 0.62 7.84 0.31
CA ASN A 204 0.61 9.02 1.14
C ASN A 204 -0.55 9.91 0.68
N VAL A 205 -1.51 10.21 1.55
CA VAL A 205 -2.73 10.94 1.15
C VAL A 205 -3.31 11.77 2.29
N SER A 206 -3.95 12.89 1.94
CA SER A 206 -4.77 13.66 2.88
C SER A 206 -6.26 13.41 2.61
N THR A 207 -7.03 13.18 3.67
CA THR A 207 -8.48 12.95 3.58
C THR A 207 -9.26 13.85 4.54
N PRO A 208 -10.48 14.31 4.18
CA PRO A 208 -11.36 14.96 5.14
C PRO A 208 -11.70 14.01 6.29
N ALA A 209 -11.71 14.55 7.50
CA ALA A 209 -12.04 13.83 8.72
C ALA A 209 -12.83 14.73 9.67
N ARG A 210 -13.54 14.11 10.63
CA ARG A 210 -14.37 14.83 11.58
C ARG A 210 -14.25 14.30 13.00
N ALA A 211 -13.92 15.19 13.92
CA ALA A 211 -14.01 14.94 15.36
C ALA A 211 -15.30 15.58 15.89
N LYS A 212 -16.32 14.77 16.24
CA LYS A 212 -17.67 15.25 16.59
C LYS A 212 -18.26 16.14 15.49
N THR A 213 -18.29 17.45 15.68
CA THR A 213 -18.77 18.43 14.69
C THR A 213 -17.64 19.13 13.94
N ARG A 214 -16.39 19.05 14.45
CA ARG A 214 -15.22 19.76 13.91
C ARG A 214 -14.63 19.03 12.71
N ALA A 215 -14.73 19.65 11.53
CA ALA A 215 -14.05 19.19 10.32
C ALA A 215 -12.54 19.46 10.40
N THR A 216 -11.75 18.53 9.86
CA THR A 216 -10.28 18.62 9.76
C THR A 216 -9.80 17.81 8.55
N LYS A 217 -8.49 17.79 8.33
CA LYS A 217 -7.83 16.88 7.40
C LYS A 217 -6.94 15.92 8.18
N LEU A 218 -6.95 14.66 7.77
CA LEU A 218 -6.07 13.63 8.32
C LEU A 218 -5.09 13.17 7.24
N SER A 219 -3.81 13.12 7.58
CA SER A 219 -2.78 12.54 6.70
C SER A 219 -2.73 11.04 6.97
N LEU A 220 -2.93 10.23 5.93
CA LEU A 220 -2.82 8.78 5.97
C LEU A 220 -1.59 8.33 5.20
N ARG A 221 -0.84 7.42 5.79
CA ARG A 221 0.22 6.66 5.15
C ARG A 221 0.01 5.20 5.46
N PHE A 222 -0.02 4.37 4.43
CA PHE A 222 -0.06 2.92 4.62
C PHE A 222 0.58 2.21 3.43
N ILE A 223 1.12 1.02 3.70
CA ILE A 223 1.70 0.16 2.67
C ILE A 223 0.55 -0.39 1.83
N ALA A 224 0.38 0.15 0.63
CA ALA A 224 -0.74 -0.15 -0.27
C ALA A 224 -0.43 -1.33 -1.21
N ILE A 225 0.84 -1.61 -1.46
CA ILE A 225 1.33 -2.83 -2.10
C ILE A 225 2.50 -3.28 -1.25
N GLY A 226 2.45 -4.52 -0.76
CA GLY A 226 3.63 -5.16 -0.19
C GLY A 226 4.60 -5.60 -1.27
N ARG A 227 5.19 -6.78 -1.08
CA ARG A 227 6.11 -7.39 -2.04
C ARG A 227 5.36 -8.03 -3.20
N THR A 228 5.33 -7.39 -4.37
CA THR A 228 4.90 -8.07 -5.60
C THR A 228 5.96 -9.09 -6.02
N PRO A 229 5.59 -10.36 -6.32
CA PRO A 229 6.50 -11.26 -7.02
C PRO A 229 6.86 -10.63 -8.37
N GLU A 230 8.15 -10.49 -8.66
CA GLU A 230 8.63 -10.04 -9.98
C GLU A 230 8.23 -11.00 -11.11
#